data_AF-A0A7I4Y4F4-F1
#
_entry.id   AF-A0A7I4Y4F4-F1
#
_cell.length_a   1.000
_cell.length_b   1.000
_cell.length_c   1.000
_cell.angle_alpha   90.00
_cell.angle_beta   90.00
_cell.angle_gamma   90.00
#
_symmetry.space_group_name_H-M   'P 1'
#
loop_
_entity.id
_entity.type
_entity.pdbx_description
1 polymer ?
#
loop_
_entity_poly.entity_id
_entity_poly.type
_entity_poly.pdbx_seq_one_letter_code
_entity_poly.pdbx_strand_id
1 'polypeptide(L)'
;MSSDVIHVHLVLTAENQLDTPESLLTDFINFTVNLVCDFIQKTVEDFIHCHQHIRSYLTPQRLRFDESVTIHRGVTDFSGLLANIRADGGHHVCFLSGGVDTTAISFFEHGIAVVALPKLNRHYKELLSCGSVDELRSIGLGVGAALHEIGHLLGAFHFAQGIMSEHSNAISLCYGDKDGSAVEAVEPIPFFDNFSACLFACGPFLNCGNGPSQSLSVRYKISKDTVYIKCAHGILLIVIVKGTTYHDLKLYNDLPVEVTLRIREECWDLIQVYNAFHCVENVSK
;
A
#
# COMPACT_ATOMS: atom_id res chain seq x y z
N MET A 1 -17.82 -7.27 12.76
CA MET A 1 -16.48 -7.81 12.42
C MET A 1 -15.62 -6.60 12.14
N SER A 2 -14.51 -6.45 12.88
CA SER A 2 -13.64 -5.28 12.76
C SER A 2 -12.96 -5.30 11.40
N SER A 3 -12.96 -4.16 10.70
CA SER A 3 -11.99 -3.90 9.62
C SER A 3 -10.57 -4.24 10.11
N ASP A 4 -9.73 -4.79 9.26
CA ASP A 4 -8.33 -5.06 9.59
C ASP A 4 -7.62 -3.72 9.86
N VAL A 5 -7.36 -3.45 11.14
CA VAL A 5 -6.59 -2.28 11.56
C VAL A 5 -5.13 -2.53 11.22
N ILE A 6 -4.46 -1.52 10.67
CA ILE A 6 -3.04 -1.58 10.34
C ILE A 6 -2.24 -1.08 11.56
N HIS A 7 -1.42 -1.95 12.12
CA HIS A 7 -0.57 -1.65 13.27
C HIS A 7 0.65 -0.83 12.85
N VAL A 8 0.96 0.23 13.60
CA VAL A 8 2.07 1.14 13.26
C VAL A 8 3.22 0.93 14.23
N HIS A 9 4.42 0.75 13.68
CA HIS A 9 5.64 0.51 14.45
C HIS A 9 6.71 1.56 14.11
N LEU A 10 7.41 2.05 15.13
CA LEU A 10 8.66 2.79 14.99
C LEU A 10 9.81 1.87 15.40
N VAL A 11 10.76 1.65 14.49
CA VAL A 11 11.93 0.80 14.70
C VAL A 11 13.18 1.68 14.76
N LEU A 12 13.81 1.71 15.93
CA LEU A 12 15.07 2.42 16.16
C LEU A 12 16.21 1.41 16.21
N THR A 13 17.08 1.43 15.20
CA THR A 13 18.20 0.48 15.12
C THR A 13 19.32 0.86 16.09
N ALA A 14 20.16 -0.10 16.47
CA ALA A 14 21.27 0.15 17.40
C ALA A 14 22.32 1.14 16.84
N GLU A 15 22.43 1.26 15.52
CA GLU A 15 23.34 2.20 14.85
C GLU A 15 22.77 3.63 14.79
N ASN A 16 21.52 3.81 15.21
CA ASN A 16 20.88 5.11 15.24
C ASN A 16 21.46 5.91 16.42
N GLN A 17 22.54 6.65 16.18
CA GLN A 17 22.88 7.79 17.01
C GLN A 17 21.72 8.77 16.85
N LEU A 18 20.83 8.84 17.84
CA LEU A 18 19.60 9.62 17.78
C LEU A 18 19.93 11.12 17.67
N ASP A 19 20.17 11.60 16.46
CA ASP A 19 20.20 13.04 16.17
C ASP A 19 18.78 13.61 16.24
N THR A 20 17.76 12.77 16.05
CA THR A 20 16.34 13.13 16.10
C THR A 20 15.66 12.53 17.35
N PRO A 21 15.02 13.34 18.21
CA PRO A 21 14.21 12.84 19.31
C PRO A 21 13.06 11.93 18.83
N GLU A 22 12.81 10.84 19.56
CA GLU A 22 11.75 9.86 19.31
C GLU A 22 10.36 10.49 19.17
N SER A 23 10.07 11.53 19.97
CA SER A 23 8.80 12.26 19.89
C SER A 23 8.60 12.93 18.53
N LEU A 24 9.66 13.47 17.92
CA LEU A 24 9.59 14.10 16.59
C LEU A 24 9.33 13.06 15.50
N LEU A 25 9.92 11.87 15.62
CA LEU A 25 9.70 10.76 14.70
C LEU A 25 8.27 10.25 14.80
N THR A 26 7.75 10.10 16.03
CA THR A 26 6.36 9.67 16.27
C THR A 26 5.36 10.68 15.73
N ASP A 27 5.60 11.98 15.95
CA ASP A 27 4.76 13.05 15.39
C ASP A 27 4.77 13.06 13.87
N PHE A 28 5.94 12.81 13.26
CA PHE A 28 6.06 12.68 11.80
C PHE A 28 5.31 11.45 11.27
N ILE A 29 5.43 10.29 11.92
CA ILE A 29 4.68 9.08 11.56
C ILE A 29 3.18 9.33 11.59
N ASN A 30 2.68 9.95 12.67
CA ASN A 30 1.26 10.29 12.78
C ASN A 30 0.80 11.24 11.68
N PHE A 31 1.62 12.24 11.33
CA PHE A 31 1.36 13.11 10.20
C PHE A 31 1.29 12.33 8.87
N THR A 32 2.28 11.48 8.60
CA THR A 32 2.36 10.68 7.36
C THR A 32 1.18 9.72 7.24
N VAL A 33 0.84 8.98 8.30
CA VAL A 33 -0.27 8.02 8.30
C VAL A 33 -1.60 8.73 8.02
N ASN A 34 -1.86 9.88 8.63
CA ASN A 34 -3.07 10.66 8.35
C ASN A 34 -3.14 11.13 6.89
N LEU A 35 -2.02 11.64 6.37
CA LEU A 35 -1.94 12.07 4.96
C LEU A 35 -2.17 10.90 4.00
N VAL A 36 -1.56 9.73 4.27
CA VAL A 36 -1.75 8.50 3.49
C VAL A 36 -3.21 8.08 3.47
N CYS A 37 -3.86 8.05 4.64
CA CYS A 37 -5.29 7.76 4.76
C CYS A 37 -6.14 8.66 3.86
N ASP A 38 -5.97 9.98 4.00
CA ASP A 38 -6.76 10.97 3.26
C ASP A 38 -6.53 10.85 1.75
N PHE A 39 -5.29 10.65 1.33
CA PHE A 39 -4.92 10.57 -0.08
C PHE A 39 -5.46 9.30 -0.75
N ILE A 40 -5.34 8.14 -0.08
CA ILE A 40 -5.88 6.87 -0.58
C ILE A 40 -7.41 6.91 -0.59
N GLN A 41 -8.03 7.45 0.46
CA GLN A 41 -9.48 7.60 0.56
C GLN A 41 -10.02 8.43 -0.61
N LYS A 42 -9.40 9.58 -0.88
CA LYS A 42 -9.78 10.45 -2.01
C LYS A 42 -9.59 9.73 -3.35
N THR A 43 -8.48 9.02 -3.54
CA THR A 43 -8.21 8.23 -4.74
C THR A 43 -9.32 7.20 -5.01
N VAL A 44 -9.76 6.50 -3.96
CA VAL A 44 -10.84 5.51 -4.07
C VAL A 44 -12.19 6.18 -4.34
N GLU A 45 -12.51 7.28 -3.66
CA GLU A 45 -13.74 8.03 -3.89
C GLU A 45 -13.84 8.53 -5.35
N ASP A 46 -12.76 9.10 -5.88
CA ASP A 46 -12.66 9.56 -7.26
C ASP A 46 -12.83 8.38 -8.25
N PHE A 47 -12.18 7.24 -7.98
CA PHE A 47 -12.33 6.03 -8.79
C PHE A 47 -13.78 5.53 -8.81
N ILE A 48 -14.43 5.41 -7.65
CA ILE A 48 -15.82 4.95 -7.53
C ILE A 48 -16.78 5.92 -8.22
N HIS A 49 -16.53 7.23 -8.12
CA HIS A 49 -17.32 8.24 -8.80
C HIS A 49 -17.31 8.05 -10.32
N CYS A 50 -16.15 7.70 -10.89
CA CYS A 50 -15.98 7.43 -12.31
C CYS A 50 -16.52 6.06 -12.74
N HIS A 51 -16.62 5.09 -11.82
CA HIS A 51 -17.05 3.71 -12.07
C HIS A 51 -18.37 3.37 -11.38
N GLN A 52 -19.41 4.17 -11.61
CA GLN A 52 -20.71 4.00 -10.93
C GLN A 52 -21.35 2.62 -11.15
N HIS A 53 -20.99 1.93 -12.22
CA HIS A 53 -21.52 0.61 -12.57
C HIS A 53 -21.08 -0.52 -11.61
N ILE A 54 -19.98 -0.36 -10.87
CA ILE A 54 -19.56 -1.32 -9.84
C ILE A 54 -19.96 -0.89 -8.42
N ARG A 55 -20.50 0.33 -8.25
CA ARG A 55 -20.75 0.92 -6.94
C ARG A 55 -21.66 0.06 -6.05
N SER A 56 -22.58 -0.71 -6.64
CA SER A 56 -23.47 -1.63 -5.92
C SER A 56 -22.75 -2.81 -5.26
N TYR A 57 -21.53 -3.14 -5.71
CA TYR A 57 -20.71 -4.22 -5.16
C TYR A 57 -19.72 -3.74 -4.11
N LEU A 58 -19.57 -2.43 -3.93
CA LEU A 58 -18.60 -1.86 -3.00
C LEU A 58 -19.30 -1.47 -1.71
N THR A 59 -18.66 -1.77 -0.58
CA THR A 59 -19.10 -1.33 0.74
C THR A 59 -17.99 -0.49 1.36
N PRO A 60 -17.78 0.75 0.86
CA PRO A 60 -16.60 1.52 1.19
C PRO A 60 -16.55 1.82 2.68
N GLN A 61 -15.40 1.52 3.29
CA GLN A 61 -15.04 1.93 4.64
C GLN A 61 -13.75 2.74 4.59
N ARG A 62 -13.43 3.46 5.67
CA ARG A 62 -12.15 4.15 5.78
C ARG A 62 -11.02 3.18 6.09
N LEU A 63 -9.86 3.44 5.52
CA LEU A 63 -8.61 2.82 5.94
C LEU A 63 -8.34 3.16 7.41
N ARG A 64 -7.91 2.17 8.20
CA ARG A 64 -7.73 2.34 9.65
C ARG A 64 -6.34 1.90 10.07
N PHE A 65 -5.68 2.78 10.81
CA PHE A 65 -4.44 2.51 11.52
C PHE A 65 -4.70 2.57 13.03
N ASP A 66 -3.82 1.95 13.80
CA ASP A 66 -3.81 2.13 15.25
C ASP A 66 -3.57 3.61 15.61
N GLU A 67 -4.23 4.06 16.68
CA GLU A 67 -4.01 5.39 17.25
C GLU A 67 -2.64 5.53 17.92
N SER A 68 -2.01 4.41 18.27
CA SER A 68 -0.71 4.36 18.95
C SER A 68 0.39 3.76 18.08
N VAL A 69 1.59 4.34 18.16
CA VAL A 69 2.79 3.79 17.53
C VAL A 69 3.53 2.89 18.52
N THR A 70 3.74 1.62 18.15
CA THR A 70 4.55 0.67 18.93
C THR A 70 6.03 0.93 18.67
N ILE A 71 6.82 1.15 19.73
CA ILE A 71 8.22 1.58 19.60
C ILE A 71 9.18 0.44 19.96
N HIS A 72 10.03 0.06 19.00
CA HIS A 72 11.09 -0.94 19.15
C HIS A 72 12.44 -0.24 19.23
N ARG A 73 13.15 -0.38 20.35
CA ARG A 73 14.40 0.35 20.62
C ARG A 73 15.62 -0.57 20.57
N GLY A 74 16.74 -0.05 20.08
CA GLY A 74 18.03 -0.75 20.11
C GLY A 74 18.04 -2.04 19.28
N VAL A 75 17.29 -2.05 18.18
CA VAL A 75 17.12 -3.25 17.35
C VAL A 75 18.42 -3.57 16.62
N THR A 76 18.98 -4.74 16.90
CA THR A 76 20.19 -5.29 16.26
C THR A 76 19.88 -6.39 15.25
N ASP A 77 18.80 -7.15 15.45
CA ASP A 77 18.29 -8.17 14.53
C ASP A 77 16.94 -7.74 13.97
N PHE A 78 16.98 -6.99 12.87
CA PHE A 78 15.77 -6.48 12.22
C PHE A 78 14.94 -7.60 11.59
N SER A 79 15.58 -8.61 11.00
CA SER A 79 14.88 -9.75 10.39
C SER A 79 14.12 -10.58 11.43
N GLY A 80 14.72 -10.82 12.60
CA GLY A 80 14.07 -11.49 13.73
C GLY A 80 12.87 -10.70 14.26
N LEU A 81 12.98 -9.37 14.35
CA LEU A 81 11.85 -8.51 14.71
C LEU A 81 10.69 -8.63 13.72
N LEU A 82 10.97 -8.53 12.41
CA LEU A 82 9.94 -8.67 11.38
C LEU A 82 9.28 -10.06 11.42
N ALA A 83 10.04 -11.12 11.71
CA ALA A 83 9.48 -12.46 11.88
C ALA A 83 8.51 -12.55 13.07
N ASN A 84 8.83 -11.89 14.19
CA ASN A 84 7.94 -11.83 15.36
C ASN A 84 6.66 -11.06 15.04
N ILE A 85 6.77 -9.89 14.40
CA ILE A 85 5.60 -9.08 14.01
C ILE A 85 4.70 -9.89 13.06
N ARG A 86 5.27 -10.64 12.11
CA ARG A 86 4.48 -11.52 11.22
C ARG A 86 3.75 -12.62 11.99
N ALA A 87 4.35 -13.14 13.05
CA ALA A 87 3.76 -14.22 13.85
C ALA A 87 2.55 -13.74 14.67
N ASP A 88 2.47 -12.44 15.00
CA ASP A 88 1.31 -11.83 15.67
C ASP A 88 0.08 -11.77 14.75
N GLY A 89 0.30 -11.82 13.43
CA GLY A 89 -0.73 -11.77 12.41
C GLY A 89 -1.34 -10.38 12.22
N GLY A 90 -2.09 -10.20 11.14
CA GLY A 90 -2.64 -8.91 10.75
C GLY A 90 -1.71 -8.13 9.81
N HIS A 91 -1.92 -6.81 9.76
CA HIS A 91 -1.24 -5.91 8.85
C HIS A 91 -0.47 -4.84 9.61
N HIS A 92 0.75 -4.54 9.17
CA HIS A 92 1.69 -3.71 9.91
C HIS A 92 2.44 -2.75 8.99
N VAL A 93 2.81 -1.59 9.50
CA VAL A 93 3.75 -0.67 8.87
C VAL A 93 4.88 -0.39 9.85
N CYS A 94 6.11 -0.73 9.47
CA CYS A 94 7.31 -0.50 10.26
C CYS A 94 8.08 0.69 9.69
N PHE A 95 8.03 1.82 10.38
CA PHE A 95 8.84 2.99 10.10
C PHE A 95 10.22 2.80 10.71
N LEU A 96 11.24 2.77 9.87
CA LEU A 96 12.62 2.47 10.23
C LEU A 96 13.43 3.75 10.32
N SER A 97 14.06 3.98 11.48
CA SER A 97 15.05 5.03 11.66
C SER A 97 16.43 4.40 11.84
N GLY A 98 17.35 4.71 10.91
CA GLY A 98 18.72 4.18 10.89
C GLY A 98 19.09 3.58 9.52
N GLY A 99 20.39 3.39 9.28
CA GLY A 99 20.94 2.95 7.98
C GLY A 99 20.87 1.44 7.75
N VAL A 100 19.68 0.83 7.80
CA VAL A 100 19.52 -0.58 7.40
C VAL A 100 19.10 -0.65 5.94
N ASP A 101 19.79 -1.52 5.20
CA ASP A 101 19.46 -1.81 3.81
C ASP A 101 18.09 -2.50 3.72
N THR A 102 17.10 -1.81 3.15
CA THR A 102 15.74 -2.30 2.98
C THR A 102 15.55 -3.10 1.68
N THR A 103 16.57 -3.22 0.81
CA THR A 103 16.42 -3.86 -0.51
C THR A 103 16.10 -5.35 -0.45
N ALA A 104 16.26 -6.00 0.70
CA ALA A 104 16.04 -7.44 0.87
C ALA A 104 14.61 -7.81 1.35
N ILE A 105 13.72 -6.84 1.56
CA ILE A 105 12.38 -7.10 2.09
C ILE A 105 11.48 -7.49 0.92
N SER A 106 11.24 -8.79 0.74
CA SER A 106 10.41 -9.26 -0.38
C SER A 106 8.96 -8.81 -0.20
N PHE A 107 8.52 -7.96 -1.13
CA PHE A 107 7.23 -7.26 -1.16
C PHE A 107 5.98 -8.16 -1.25
N PHE A 108 6.13 -9.42 -1.65
CA PHE A 108 5.00 -10.15 -2.21
C PHE A 108 4.17 -10.97 -1.23
N GLU A 109 4.57 -11.15 0.04
CA GLU A 109 3.91 -12.19 0.85
C GLU A 109 3.77 -11.99 2.37
N HIS A 110 4.00 -10.81 2.92
CA HIS A 110 3.84 -10.64 4.35
C HIS A 110 3.17 -9.31 4.63
N GLY A 111 2.11 -9.30 5.43
CA GLY A 111 1.33 -8.12 5.83
C GLY A 111 2.14 -7.08 6.62
N ILE A 112 3.36 -6.77 6.19
CA ILE A 112 4.24 -5.78 6.77
C ILE A 112 4.81 -4.94 5.62
N ALA A 113 4.52 -3.65 5.63
CA ALA A 113 5.24 -2.63 4.88
C ALA A 113 6.40 -2.10 5.73
N VAL A 114 7.56 -1.83 5.11
CA VAL A 114 8.70 -1.23 5.80
C VAL A 114 9.08 0.08 5.14
N VAL A 115 9.01 1.17 5.89
CA VAL A 115 9.20 2.53 5.39
C VAL A 115 10.45 3.12 6.02
N ALA A 116 11.42 3.50 5.20
CA ALA A 116 12.57 4.26 5.70
C ALA A 116 12.12 5.68 6.08
N LEU A 117 12.41 6.09 7.32
CA LEU A 117 12.13 7.46 7.77
C LEU A 117 13.15 8.43 7.17
N PRO A 118 12.71 9.64 6.77
CA PRO A 118 13.62 10.70 6.39
C PRO A 118 14.44 11.13 7.61
N LYS A 119 15.68 11.58 7.36
CA LYS A 119 16.48 12.21 8.41
C LYS A 119 15.90 13.58 8.73
N LEU A 120 15.42 13.76 9.96
CA LEU A 120 14.84 15.02 10.45
C LEU A 120 15.79 15.66 11.47
N ASN A 121 16.37 16.81 11.13
CA ASN A 121 17.24 17.58 12.05
C ASN A 121 16.45 18.47 13.02
N ARG A 122 15.13 18.63 12.82
CA ARG A 122 14.19 19.39 13.65
C ARG A 122 12.76 18.91 13.40
N HIS A 123 11.79 19.50 14.07
CA HIS A 123 10.39 19.08 13.97
C HIS A 123 9.84 19.28 12.54
N TYR A 124 9.07 18.32 12.01
CA TYR A 124 8.60 18.35 10.61
C TYR A 124 7.78 19.61 10.28
N LYS A 125 6.92 20.09 11.19
CA LYS A 125 6.20 21.37 11.04
C LYS A 125 7.13 22.57 10.82
N GLU A 126 8.29 22.62 11.48
CA GLU A 126 9.26 23.69 11.26
C GLU A 126 9.88 23.57 9.87
N LEU A 127 10.26 22.35 9.48
CA LEU A 127 10.77 22.07 8.14
C LEU A 127 9.76 22.48 7.07
N LEU A 128 8.48 22.11 7.19
CA LEU A 128 7.44 22.52 6.25
C LEU A 128 7.23 24.05 6.21
N SER A 129 7.53 24.76 7.29
CA SER A 129 7.34 26.22 7.34
C SER A 129 8.51 27.04 6.80
N CYS A 130 9.74 26.58 7.01
CA CYS A 130 10.96 27.34 6.72
C CYS A 130 12.16 26.47 6.32
N GLY A 131 11.89 25.25 5.85
CA GLY A 131 12.89 24.31 5.37
C GLY A 131 13.55 24.78 4.08
N SER A 132 14.80 24.36 3.88
CA SER A 132 15.44 24.46 2.57
C SER A 132 14.76 23.51 1.57
N VAL A 133 14.95 23.73 0.27
CA VAL A 133 14.39 22.84 -0.78
C VAL A 133 14.80 21.38 -0.57
N ASP A 134 16.04 21.12 -0.14
CA ASP A 134 16.53 19.77 0.12
C ASP A 134 15.87 19.12 1.35
N GLU A 135 15.68 19.90 2.42
CA GLU A 135 14.98 19.45 3.64
C GLU A 135 13.52 19.09 3.32
N LEU A 136 12.88 19.90 2.48
CA LEU A 136 11.52 19.70 2.03
C LEU A 136 11.42 18.46 1.13
N ARG A 137 12.32 18.32 0.17
CA ARG A 137 12.41 17.12 -0.67
C ARG A 137 12.61 15.86 0.16
N SER A 138 13.42 15.89 1.22
CA SER A 138 13.60 14.76 2.14
C SER A 138 12.28 14.33 2.80
N ILE A 139 11.46 15.29 3.27
CA ILE A 139 10.12 14.99 3.80
C ILE A 139 9.23 14.35 2.73
N GLY A 140 9.22 14.93 1.54
CA GLY A 140 8.40 14.44 0.44
C GLY A 140 8.77 13.03 -0.01
N LEU A 141 10.07 12.70 -0.01
CA LEU A 141 10.56 11.33 -0.25
C LEU A 141 10.11 10.38 0.86
N GLY A 142 10.17 10.80 2.13
CA GLY A 142 9.67 9.99 3.24
C GLY A 142 8.18 9.69 3.16
N VAL A 143 7.36 10.70 2.83
CA VAL A 143 5.91 10.53 2.61
C VAL A 143 5.63 9.70 1.36
N GLY A 144 6.38 9.92 0.27
CA GLY A 144 6.28 9.16 -0.97
C GLY A 144 6.58 7.68 -0.75
N ALA A 145 7.66 7.36 -0.04
CA ALA A 145 8.02 6.00 0.34
C ALA A 145 6.92 5.36 1.20
N ALA A 146 6.36 6.09 2.18
CA ALA A 146 5.24 5.58 2.97
C ALA A 146 4.03 5.23 2.10
N LEU A 147 3.65 6.12 1.17
CA LEU A 147 2.56 5.89 0.22
C LEU A 147 2.83 4.68 -0.69
N HIS A 148 4.07 4.51 -1.17
CA HIS A 148 4.48 3.40 -2.03
C HIS A 148 4.38 2.05 -1.32
N GLU A 149 5.00 1.94 -0.14
CA GLU A 149 5.04 0.71 0.65
C GLU A 149 3.66 0.34 1.21
N ILE A 150 2.87 1.32 1.65
CA ILE A 150 1.48 1.09 2.05
C ILE A 150 0.65 0.71 0.82
N GLY A 151 0.91 1.30 -0.35
CA GLY A 151 0.29 0.88 -1.61
C GLY A 151 0.48 -0.61 -1.87
N HIS A 152 1.70 -1.12 -1.70
CA HIS A 152 1.99 -2.55 -1.78
C HIS A 152 1.25 -3.38 -0.73
N LEU A 153 1.19 -2.93 0.53
CA LEU A 153 0.42 -3.58 1.58
C LEU A 153 -1.07 -3.71 1.22
N LEU A 154 -1.61 -2.72 0.52
CA LEU A 154 -2.99 -2.71 0.02
C LEU A 154 -3.18 -3.47 -1.30
N GLY A 155 -2.12 -4.08 -1.84
CA GLY A 155 -2.14 -4.96 -3.00
C GLY A 155 -1.69 -4.32 -4.31
N ALA A 156 -1.25 -3.06 -4.33
CA ALA A 156 -0.74 -2.44 -5.55
C ALA A 156 0.61 -3.04 -5.98
N PHE A 157 0.92 -2.90 -7.27
CA PHE A 157 2.18 -3.32 -7.89
C PHE A 157 2.89 -2.12 -8.52
N HIS A 158 4.16 -2.32 -8.90
CA HIS A 158 4.92 -1.25 -9.54
C HIS A 158 4.24 -0.79 -10.83
N PHE A 159 4.30 0.53 -11.04
CA PHE A 159 3.84 1.20 -12.24
C PHE A 159 4.90 2.18 -12.74
N ALA A 160 4.86 2.51 -14.03
CA ALA A 160 5.91 3.33 -14.65
C ALA A 160 5.95 4.78 -14.12
N GLN A 161 4.87 5.27 -13.51
CA GLN A 161 4.71 6.66 -13.08
C GLN A 161 3.91 6.74 -11.77
N GLY A 162 3.95 7.92 -11.14
CA GLY A 162 3.19 8.21 -9.92
C GLY A 162 3.84 7.57 -8.68
N ILE A 163 3.03 7.36 -7.65
CA ILE A 163 3.48 6.82 -6.35
C ILE A 163 4.05 5.40 -6.50
N MET A 164 3.47 4.56 -7.35
CA MET A 164 3.94 3.17 -7.51
C MET A 164 5.19 3.05 -8.42
N SER A 165 5.86 4.15 -8.73
CA SER A 165 7.18 4.14 -9.40
C SER A 165 8.32 4.05 -8.39
N GLU A 166 9.54 3.71 -8.85
CA GLU A 166 10.73 3.61 -8.00
C GLU A 166 11.19 4.96 -7.38
N HIS A 167 10.60 6.08 -7.81
CA HIS A 167 10.99 7.43 -7.40
C HIS A 167 9.80 8.25 -6.91
N SER A 168 9.07 7.73 -5.93
CA SER A 168 7.92 8.42 -5.32
C SER A 168 8.36 9.62 -4.47
N ASN A 169 8.04 10.83 -4.92
CA ASN A 169 8.10 12.03 -4.09
C ASN A 169 6.69 12.63 -3.95
N ALA A 170 6.25 12.84 -2.71
CA ALA A 170 4.92 13.35 -2.37
C ALA A 170 4.98 14.72 -1.69
N ILE A 171 6.03 15.51 -1.98
CA ILE A 171 6.25 16.80 -1.31
C ILE A 171 5.08 17.77 -1.48
N SER A 172 4.41 17.78 -2.64
CA SER A 172 3.26 18.65 -2.88
C SER A 172 2.05 18.33 -1.99
N LEU A 173 1.92 17.09 -1.48
CA LEU A 173 0.86 16.75 -0.51
C LEU A 173 1.14 17.31 0.89
N CYS A 174 2.39 17.67 1.19
CA CYS A 174 2.77 18.08 2.54
C CYS A 174 2.43 19.55 2.87
N TYR A 175 2.10 20.38 1.88
CA TYR A 175 1.85 21.82 2.07
C TYR A 175 0.37 22.23 2.12
N GLY A 176 -0.55 21.38 1.64
CA GLY A 176 -1.92 21.81 1.36
C GLY A 176 -1.99 22.95 0.34
N ASP A 177 -3.17 23.55 0.14
CA ASP A 177 -3.42 24.67 -0.80
C ASP A 177 -2.68 25.99 -0.49
N LYS A 178 -1.61 25.96 0.31
CA LYS A 178 -0.84 27.16 0.68
C LYS A 178 0.31 27.38 -0.30
N ASP A 179 0.11 28.33 -1.23
CA ASP A 179 1.11 29.05 -2.05
C ASP A 179 2.50 28.37 -2.11
N GLY A 180 2.55 27.22 -2.78
CA GLY A 180 3.74 26.40 -2.94
C GLY A 180 4.62 26.81 -4.13
N SER A 181 4.64 28.09 -4.49
CA SER A 181 5.21 28.60 -5.76
C SER A 181 6.66 28.20 -6.05
N ALA A 182 7.45 27.83 -5.04
CA ALA A 182 8.84 27.39 -5.20
C ALA A 182 9.02 25.87 -5.45
N VAL A 183 8.08 25.02 -5.00
CA VAL A 183 8.19 23.55 -5.09
C VAL A 183 7.17 22.96 -6.08
N GLU A 184 5.97 23.57 -6.19
CA GLU A 184 4.94 23.21 -7.18
C GLU A 184 5.42 23.37 -8.63
N ALA A 185 6.42 24.22 -8.86
CA ALA A 185 7.00 24.44 -10.19
C ALA A 185 7.94 23.31 -10.65
N VAL A 186 8.34 22.37 -9.77
CA VAL A 186 9.45 21.44 -10.03
C VAL A 186 9.04 19.97 -10.03
N GLU A 187 7.99 19.57 -9.31
CA GLU A 187 7.63 18.16 -9.18
C GLU A 187 6.16 17.86 -9.53
N PRO A 188 5.89 16.76 -10.26
CA PRO A 188 4.52 16.39 -10.65
C PRO A 188 3.65 16.09 -9.43
N ILE A 189 2.36 16.40 -9.54
CA ILE A 189 1.38 16.04 -8.50
C ILE A 189 1.38 14.52 -8.35
N PRO A 190 1.56 13.97 -7.14
CA PRO A 190 1.54 12.54 -6.92
C PRO A 190 0.15 11.99 -7.20
N PHE A 191 0.11 10.80 -7.79
CA PHE A 191 -1.11 10.07 -8.07
C PHE A 191 -0.86 8.56 -7.95
N PHE A 192 -1.91 7.82 -7.63
CA PHE A 192 -1.96 6.39 -7.90
C PHE A 192 -2.55 6.16 -9.29
N ASP A 193 -2.01 5.19 -10.02
CA ASP A 193 -2.56 4.80 -11.31
C ASP A 193 -3.93 4.12 -11.14
N ASN A 194 -4.67 3.98 -12.25
CA ASN A 194 -6.02 3.42 -12.23
C ASN A 194 -6.06 1.94 -11.79
N PHE A 195 -4.99 1.16 -11.99
CA PHE A 195 -4.95 -0.22 -11.49
C PHE A 195 -4.86 -0.24 -9.97
N SER A 196 -3.95 0.57 -9.41
CA SER A 196 -3.80 0.74 -7.96
C SER A 196 -5.10 1.27 -7.32
N ALA A 197 -5.72 2.30 -7.92
CA ALA A 197 -7.00 2.84 -7.44
C ALA A 197 -8.12 1.79 -7.48
N CYS A 198 -8.19 0.97 -8.53
CA CYS A 198 -9.15 -0.13 -8.64
C CYS A 198 -8.94 -1.18 -7.56
N LEU A 199 -7.68 -1.56 -7.29
CA LEU A 199 -7.33 -2.52 -6.26
C LEU A 199 -7.70 -2.04 -4.86
N PHE A 200 -7.41 -0.78 -4.55
CA PHE A 200 -7.82 -0.18 -3.28
C PHE A 200 -9.35 -0.18 -3.16
N ALA A 201 -10.05 0.25 -4.21
CA ALA A 201 -11.50 0.33 -4.22
C ALA A 201 -12.20 -1.04 -4.13
N CYS A 202 -11.59 -2.12 -4.62
CA CYS A 202 -12.17 -3.46 -4.61
C CYS A 202 -11.63 -4.36 -3.50
N GLY A 203 -10.57 -3.94 -2.82
CA GLY A 203 -9.83 -4.73 -1.85
C GLY A 203 -10.42 -4.74 -0.44
N PRO A 204 -9.89 -5.62 0.43
CA PRO A 204 -10.46 -5.91 1.75
C PRO A 204 -10.26 -4.78 2.76
N PHE A 205 -9.23 -3.94 2.59
CA PHE A 205 -8.96 -2.85 3.53
C PHE A 205 -10.01 -1.74 3.50
N LEU A 206 -10.55 -1.47 2.31
CA LEU A 206 -11.50 -0.38 2.07
C LEU A 206 -12.91 -0.90 1.78
N ASN A 207 -13.15 -2.21 1.91
CA ASN A 207 -14.49 -2.78 1.86
C ASN A 207 -14.77 -3.69 3.05
N CYS A 208 -15.98 -3.59 3.60
CA CYS A 208 -16.46 -4.59 4.53
C CYS A 208 -16.64 -5.93 3.81
N GLY A 209 -15.89 -6.96 4.21
CA GLY A 209 -16.20 -8.34 3.83
C GLY A 209 -17.57 -8.71 4.38
N ASN A 210 -18.60 -8.71 3.54
CA ASN A 210 -19.98 -9.08 3.93
C ASN A 210 -20.19 -10.61 4.02
N GLY A 211 -19.12 -11.40 3.94
CA GLY A 211 -19.17 -12.85 3.97
C GLY A 211 -18.86 -13.43 5.36
N PRO A 212 -19.50 -14.52 5.78
CA PRO A 212 -18.99 -15.32 6.89
C PRO A 212 -17.54 -15.74 6.57
N SER A 213 -16.71 -15.90 7.61
CA SER A 213 -15.36 -16.49 7.53
C SER A 213 -15.44 -17.91 6.95
N GLN A 214 -15.58 -18.05 5.64
CA GLN A 214 -15.79 -19.30 4.93
C GLN A 214 -14.67 -19.51 3.94
N SER A 215 -14.30 -20.78 3.80
CA SER A 215 -13.11 -21.25 3.11
C SER A 215 -12.93 -20.64 1.72
N LEU A 216 -11.69 -20.23 1.46
CA LEU A 216 -11.12 -19.92 0.15
C LEU A 216 -11.68 -20.86 -0.92
N SER A 217 -12.22 -20.29 -1.98
CA SER A 217 -13.13 -20.94 -2.92
C SER A 217 -12.66 -20.91 -4.37
N VAL A 218 -11.50 -20.29 -4.63
CA VAL A 218 -10.91 -20.22 -5.97
C VAL A 218 -10.25 -21.56 -6.29
N ARG A 219 -10.80 -22.23 -7.30
CA ARG A 219 -10.19 -23.39 -7.94
C ARG A 219 -9.69 -22.98 -9.31
N TYR A 220 -8.50 -23.39 -9.66
CA TYR A 220 -7.92 -23.08 -10.96
C TYR A 220 -7.33 -24.31 -11.62
N LYS A 221 -7.26 -24.25 -12.94
CA LYS A 221 -6.55 -25.21 -13.78
C LYS A 221 -5.68 -24.43 -14.76
N ILE A 222 -4.38 -24.62 -14.65
CA ILE A 222 -3.39 -24.02 -15.54
C ILE A 222 -3.15 -24.96 -16.72
N SER A 223 -3.00 -24.38 -17.89
CA SER A 223 -2.57 -25.03 -19.13
C SER A 223 -1.61 -24.09 -19.84
N LYS A 224 -0.91 -24.58 -20.86
CA LYS A 224 0.15 -23.83 -21.55
C LYS A 224 -0.25 -22.40 -21.97
N ASP A 225 -1.47 -22.26 -22.49
CA ASP A 225 -1.96 -21.00 -23.08
C ASP A 225 -3.22 -20.46 -22.38
N THR A 226 -3.67 -21.12 -21.31
CA THR A 226 -4.91 -20.76 -20.61
C THR A 226 -4.83 -21.00 -19.12
N VAL A 227 -5.51 -20.13 -18.37
CA VAL A 227 -5.81 -20.33 -16.94
C VAL A 227 -7.31 -20.31 -16.78
N TYR A 228 -7.90 -21.44 -16.37
CA TYR A 228 -9.31 -21.52 -16.01
C TYR A 228 -9.43 -21.27 -14.51
N ILE A 229 -10.28 -20.33 -14.12
CA ILE A 229 -10.50 -19.92 -12.74
C ILE A 229 -11.98 -20.07 -12.42
N LYS A 230 -12.29 -20.66 -11.28
CA LYS A 230 -13.65 -20.84 -10.76
C LYS A 230 -13.72 -20.36 -9.32
N CYS A 231 -14.64 -19.45 -9.03
CA CYS A 231 -14.90 -18.93 -7.69
C CYS A 231 -16.39 -19.11 -7.39
N ALA A 232 -16.73 -19.84 -6.33
CA ALA A 232 -18.13 -20.13 -6.00
C ALA A 232 -18.93 -18.86 -5.66
N HIS A 233 -18.25 -17.85 -5.13
CA HIS A 233 -18.86 -16.60 -4.67
C HIS A 233 -18.91 -15.52 -5.76
N GLY A 234 -18.46 -15.82 -6.98
CA GLY A 234 -18.35 -14.84 -8.06
C GLY A 234 -17.03 -14.08 -8.02
N ILE A 235 -16.56 -13.71 -9.20
CA ILE A 235 -15.29 -13.03 -9.42
C ILE A 235 -15.57 -11.55 -9.65
N LEU A 236 -15.06 -10.69 -8.78
CA LEU A 236 -15.19 -9.24 -8.92
C LEU A 236 -14.05 -8.69 -9.79
N LEU A 237 -12.82 -9.10 -9.48
CA LEU A 237 -11.63 -8.52 -10.09
C LEU A 237 -10.54 -9.59 -10.24
N ILE A 238 -9.85 -9.56 -11.38
CA ILE A 238 -8.65 -10.35 -11.64
C ILE A 238 -7.51 -9.41 -11.97
N VAL A 239 -6.39 -9.59 -11.29
CA VAL A 239 -5.13 -8.90 -11.60
C VAL A 239 -4.11 -9.93 -12.04
N ILE A 240 -3.47 -9.67 -13.16
CA ILE A 240 -2.39 -10.48 -13.71
C ILE A 240 -1.10 -9.69 -13.53
N VAL A 241 -0.11 -10.32 -12.91
CA VAL A 241 1.18 -9.70 -12.57
C VAL A 241 2.30 -10.45 -13.28
N LYS A 242 3.27 -9.70 -13.81
CA LYS A 242 4.52 -10.22 -14.37
C LYS A 242 5.69 -9.50 -13.69
N GLY A 243 6.60 -10.26 -13.09
CA GLY A 243 7.62 -9.75 -12.19
C GLY A 243 6.97 -8.99 -11.04
N THR A 244 7.26 -7.69 -10.95
CA THR A 244 6.71 -6.79 -9.93
C THR A 244 5.67 -5.81 -10.49
N THR A 245 5.20 -6.01 -11.73
CA THR A 245 4.38 -5.03 -12.47
C THR A 245 3.07 -5.63 -12.95
N TYR A 246 2.08 -4.77 -13.16
CA TYR A 246 0.81 -5.13 -13.79
C TYR A 246 1.02 -5.62 -15.23
N HIS A 247 0.50 -6.80 -15.54
CA HIS A 247 0.36 -7.29 -16.91
C HIS A 247 -1.02 -6.97 -17.48
N ASP A 248 -2.08 -7.26 -16.71
CA ASP A 248 -3.47 -7.01 -17.11
C ASP A 248 -4.37 -6.93 -15.86
N LEU A 249 -5.53 -6.30 -15.99
CA LEU A 249 -6.53 -6.21 -14.93
C LEU A 249 -7.93 -6.27 -15.54
N LYS A 250 -8.80 -7.12 -14.96
CA LYS A 250 -10.18 -7.30 -15.42
C LYS A 250 -11.15 -7.16 -14.28
N LEU A 251 -11.99 -6.15 -14.38
CA LEU A 251 -13.10 -5.89 -13.47
C LEU A 251 -14.40 -6.41 -14.08
N TYR A 252 -15.19 -7.14 -13.30
CA TYR A 252 -16.40 -7.82 -13.75
C TYR A 252 -17.64 -7.23 -13.07
N ASN A 253 -18.67 -6.94 -13.87
CA ASN A 253 -19.92 -6.33 -13.40
C ASN A 253 -21.02 -7.35 -13.11
N ASP A 254 -20.87 -8.57 -13.61
CA ASP A 254 -21.83 -9.66 -13.52
C ASP A 254 -21.39 -10.76 -12.53
N LEU A 255 -20.26 -10.55 -11.85
CA LEU A 255 -19.67 -11.47 -10.86
C LEU A 255 -19.62 -12.93 -11.35
N PRO A 256 -18.99 -13.22 -12.49
CA PRO A 256 -18.99 -14.55 -13.06
C PRO A 256 -18.36 -15.54 -12.08
N VAL A 257 -18.94 -16.72 -11.97
CA VAL A 257 -18.41 -17.80 -11.11
C VAL A 257 -17.26 -18.56 -11.76
N GLU A 258 -17.05 -18.37 -13.07
CA GLU A 258 -15.97 -18.97 -13.83
C GLU A 258 -15.48 -18.07 -14.96
N VAL A 259 -14.19 -18.07 -15.20
CA VAL A 259 -13.55 -17.32 -16.29
C VAL A 259 -12.39 -18.11 -16.86
N THR A 260 -12.15 -17.92 -18.16
CA THR A 260 -10.98 -18.47 -18.85
C THR A 260 -10.11 -17.31 -19.32
N LEU A 261 -8.91 -17.21 -18.75
CA LEU A 261 -7.90 -16.27 -19.20
C LEU A 261 -7.10 -16.93 -20.32
N ARG A 262 -7.06 -16.29 -21.49
CA ARG A 262 -6.19 -16.69 -22.60
C ARG A 262 -4.85 -15.99 -22.44
N ILE A 263 -3.97 -16.58 -21.65
CA ILE A 263 -2.67 -16.05 -21.33
C ILE A 263 -1.65 -17.18 -21.34
N ARG A 264 -0.53 -16.95 -22.03
CA ARG A 264 0.58 -17.91 -22.08
C ARG A 264 1.26 -17.99 -20.74
N GLU A 265 1.70 -19.19 -20.38
CA GLU A 265 2.37 -19.44 -19.11
C GLU A 265 3.53 -18.48 -18.88
N GLU A 266 4.35 -18.15 -19.89
CA GLU A 266 5.47 -17.22 -19.73
C GLU A 266 5.07 -15.76 -19.41
N CYS A 267 3.81 -15.36 -19.65
CA CYS A 267 3.35 -13.97 -19.58
C CYS A 267 2.85 -13.52 -18.20
N TRP A 268 2.85 -14.40 -17.20
CA TRP A 268 2.44 -14.05 -15.83
C TRP A 268 3.25 -14.82 -14.81
N ASP A 269 3.32 -14.32 -13.58
CA ASP A 269 3.97 -14.97 -12.44
C ASP A 269 2.99 -15.14 -11.27
N LEU A 270 2.05 -14.20 -11.11
CA LEU A 270 0.97 -14.25 -10.13
C LEU A 270 -0.34 -13.77 -10.78
N ILE A 271 -1.45 -14.42 -10.44
CA ILE A 271 -2.80 -13.92 -10.70
C ILE A 271 -3.51 -13.76 -9.36
N GLN A 272 -3.99 -12.56 -9.07
CA GLN A 272 -4.82 -12.30 -7.89
C GLN A 272 -6.29 -12.29 -8.28
N VAL A 273 -7.11 -13.04 -7.55
CA VAL A 273 -8.55 -13.14 -7.76
C VAL A 273 -9.26 -12.53 -6.57
N TYR A 274 -9.93 -11.41 -6.80
CA TYR A 274 -10.79 -10.74 -5.83
C TYR A 274 -12.21 -11.27 -6.04
N ASN A 275 -12.80 -11.85 -5.00
CA ASN A 275 -14.17 -12.37 -5.06
C ASN A 275 -15.22 -11.29 -4.73
N ALA A 276 -16.50 -11.63 -4.85
CA ALA A 276 -17.61 -10.71 -4.52
C ALA A 276 -17.67 -10.26 -3.05
N PHE A 277 -16.87 -10.88 -2.16
CA PHE A 277 -16.73 -10.49 -0.76
C PHE A 277 -15.43 -9.74 -0.47
N HIS A 278 -14.71 -9.29 -1.51
CA HIS A 278 -13.46 -8.55 -1.42
C HIS A 278 -12.27 -9.35 -0.85
N CYS A 279 -12.39 -10.67 -0.74
CA CYS A 279 -11.25 -11.50 -0.37
C CYS A 279 -10.37 -11.74 -1.60
N VAL A 280 -9.05 -11.76 -1.36
CA VAL A 280 -8.03 -11.96 -2.39
C VAL A 280 -7.50 -13.39 -2.31
N GLU A 281 -7.47 -14.08 -3.44
CA GLU A 281 -6.87 -15.41 -3.57
C GLU A 281 -5.76 -15.37 -4.63
N ASN A 282 -4.58 -15.87 -4.27
CA ASN A 282 -3.42 -15.92 -5.15
C ASN A 282 -3.40 -17.23 -5.95
N VAL A 283 -3.26 -17.10 -7.26
CA VAL A 283 -2.97 -18.19 -8.19
C VAL A 283 -1.54 -18.00 -8.66
N SER A 284 -0.65 -18.88 -8.20
CA SER A 284 0.74 -18.98 -8.63
C SER A 284 0.96 -20.26 -9.43
N LYS A 285 2.09 -20.35 -10.13
CA LYS A 285 2.51 -21.55 -10.87
C LYS A 285 3.10 -22.61 -9.96
#